data_AF-A0A7V8NLD5-F1
#
_entry.id   AF-A0A7V8NLD5-F1
#
_cell.length_a   1.000
_cell.length_b   1.000
_cell.length_c   1.000
_cell.angle_alpha   90.00
_cell.angle_beta   90.00
_cell.angle_gamma   90.00
#
_symmetry.space_group_name_H-M   'P 1'
#
loop_
_entity.id
_entity.type
_entity.pdbx_description
1 polymer ?
#
loop_
_entity_poly.entity_id
_entity_poly.type
_entity_poly.pdbx_seq_one_letter_code
_entity_poly.pdbx_strand_id
1 'polypeptide(L)'
;MLTAITRRVSPAIARCELSFIDRKAIDLSRARQQHQAYETLLGKLGARVISLPPEPELPDSMFVEDPAIVLDEIAVILPMGTESRRGEAASLGKELSKYRKLAHVSLPGMLEGGDVLRIGRKLFVGLTKRSNAEGIRQFADIVEPHGHEVISVAVSGCLHLKSAVTCIAENALLANRAWFDTAPFTGCDWIDVDPSEPHAANALALGG
;
A
#
# COMPACT_ATOMS: atom_id res chain seq x y z
N MET A 1 8.29 19.05 -4.33
CA MET A 1 7.53 18.53 -5.49
C MET A 1 7.17 17.08 -5.23
N LEU A 2 5.88 16.76 -5.23
CA LEU A 2 5.39 15.39 -5.01
C LEU A 2 5.93 14.47 -6.11
N THR A 3 6.45 13.30 -5.73
CA THR A 3 6.91 12.27 -6.67
C THR A 3 6.09 11.01 -6.43
N ALA A 4 5.49 10.47 -7.50
CA ALA A 4 4.79 9.20 -7.48
C ALA A 4 5.62 8.17 -8.27
N ILE A 5 6.00 7.07 -7.62
CA ILE A 5 6.62 5.94 -8.29
C ILE A 5 5.52 4.95 -8.63
N THR A 6 5.43 4.58 -9.90
CA THR A 6 4.52 3.56 -10.43
C THR A 6 5.34 2.49 -11.13
N ARG A 7 4.69 1.37 -11.48
CA ARG A 7 5.29 0.39 -12.37
C ARG A 7 4.28 -0.08 -13.40
N ARG A 8 4.73 -0.12 -14.66
CA ARG A 8 3.91 -0.58 -15.78
C ARG A 8 3.39 -2.00 -15.55
N VAL A 9 2.19 -2.24 -16.04
CA VAL A 9 1.48 -3.53 -15.94
C VAL A 9 2.33 -4.67 -16.50
N SER A 10 2.58 -5.68 -15.67
CA SER A 10 3.26 -6.90 -16.09
C SER A 10 2.45 -7.62 -17.17
N PRO A 11 3.08 -8.14 -18.25
CA PRO A 11 2.39 -9.03 -19.19
C PRO A 11 1.82 -10.29 -18.51
N ALA A 12 2.30 -10.64 -17.31
CA ALA A 12 1.83 -11.78 -16.53
C ALA A 12 0.66 -11.47 -15.59
N ILE A 13 0.12 -10.24 -15.56
CA ILE A 13 -0.91 -9.78 -14.60
C ILE A 13 -2.13 -10.72 -14.49
N ALA A 14 -2.48 -11.45 -15.55
CA ALA A 14 -3.57 -12.43 -15.51
C ALA A 14 -3.36 -13.56 -14.46
N ARG A 15 -2.11 -13.77 -14.04
CA ARG A 15 -1.67 -14.73 -13.02
C ARG A 15 -1.42 -14.09 -11.65
N CYS A 16 -1.83 -12.85 -11.43
CA CYS A 16 -1.66 -12.16 -10.16
C CYS A 16 -2.26 -12.91 -8.98
N GLU A 17 -1.70 -12.70 -7.80
CA GLU A 17 -2.23 -13.22 -6.55
C GLU A 17 -3.61 -12.61 -6.27
N LEU A 18 -4.55 -13.44 -5.81
CA LEU A 18 -5.90 -13.00 -5.49
C LEU A 18 -6.38 -13.68 -4.21
N SER A 19 -7.07 -12.92 -3.38
CA SER A 19 -7.82 -13.40 -2.21
C SER A 19 -9.07 -12.56 -2.04
N PHE A 20 -10.04 -13.05 -1.27
CA PHE A 20 -11.32 -12.37 -0.96
C PHE A 20 -12.27 -12.09 -2.15
N ILE A 21 -11.82 -12.29 -3.39
CA ILE A 21 -12.65 -12.15 -4.60
C ILE A 21 -12.42 -13.33 -5.56
N ASP A 22 -13.44 -13.61 -6.37
CA ASP A 22 -13.33 -14.60 -7.44
C ASP A 22 -12.47 -14.09 -8.59
N ARG A 23 -11.62 -14.97 -9.12
CA ARG A 23 -10.80 -14.66 -10.31
C ARG A 23 -11.71 -14.41 -11.51
N LYS A 24 -11.55 -13.23 -12.10
CA LYS A 24 -12.13 -12.86 -13.40
C LYS A 24 -11.01 -12.67 -14.41
N ALA A 25 -11.30 -12.89 -15.68
CA ALA A 25 -10.33 -12.66 -16.74
C ALA A 25 -9.91 -11.20 -16.77
N ILE A 26 -8.59 -10.95 -16.73
CA ILE A 26 -8.01 -9.61 -16.85
C ILE A 26 -7.70 -9.36 -18.33
N ASP A 27 -8.36 -8.38 -18.92
CA ASP A 27 -7.97 -7.84 -20.22
C ASP A 27 -6.69 -7.01 -20.05
N LEU A 28 -5.57 -7.54 -20.52
CA LEU A 28 -4.26 -6.90 -20.42
C LEU A 28 -4.21 -5.55 -21.14
N SER A 29 -4.90 -5.40 -22.28
CA SER A 29 -4.95 -4.14 -23.02
C SER A 29 -5.68 -3.09 -22.20
N ARG A 30 -6.84 -3.46 -21.65
CA ARG A 30 -7.62 -2.59 -20.76
C ARG A 30 -6.86 -2.22 -19.49
N ALA A 31 -6.18 -3.17 -18.85
CA ALA A 31 -5.37 -2.92 -17.66
C ALA A 31 -4.26 -1.90 -17.93
N ARG A 32 -3.58 -2.00 -19.08
CA ARG A 32 -2.56 -1.03 -19.51
C ARG A 32 -3.15 0.35 -19.75
N GLN A 33 -4.31 0.44 -20.41
CA GLN A 33 -5.01 1.71 -20.64
C GLN A 33 -5.43 2.36 -19.32
N GLN A 34 -5.98 1.59 -18.38
CA GLN A 34 -6.36 2.06 -17.05
C GLN A 34 -5.16 2.56 -16.26
N HIS A 35 -4.04 1.82 -16.28
CA HIS A 35 -2.82 2.24 -15.60
C HIS A 35 -2.22 3.52 -16.19
N GLN A 36 -2.21 3.66 -17.52
CA GLN A 36 -1.76 4.88 -18.18
C GLN A 36 -2.67 6.08 -17.85
N ALA A 37 -3.98 5.86 -17.75
CA ALA A 37 -4.93 6.90 -17.32
C ALA A 37 -4.67 7.33 -15.88
N TYR A 38 -4.36 6.38 -14.98
CA TYR A 38 -3.95 6.65 -13.61
C TYR A 38 -2.66 7.49 -13.54
N GLU A 39 -1.60 7.09 -14.23
CA GLU A 39 -0.34 7.87 -14.31
C GLU A 39 -0.57 9.28 -14.88
N THR A 40 -1.40 9.40 -15.92
CA THR A 40 -1.75 10.70 -16.51
C THR A 40 -2.49 11.59 -15.52
N LEU A 41 -3.42 11.02 -14.75
CA LEU A 41 -4.16 11.75 -13.71
C LEU A 41 -3.21 12.25 -12.61
N LEU A 42 -2.29 11.41 -12.12
CA LEU A 42 -1.27 11.82 -11.14
C LEU A 42 -0.46 13.01 -11.65
N GLY A 43 -0.01 12.97 -12.91
CA GLY A 43 0.72 14.08 -13.54
C GLY A 43 -0.10 15.36 -13.63
N LYS A 44 -1.38 15.26 -14.03
CA LYS A 44 -2.30 16.41 -14.08
C LYS A 44 -2.55 17.03 -12.69
N LEU A 45 -2.51 16.22 -11.64
CA LEU A 45 -2.63 16.65 -10.25
C LEU A 45 -1.29 17.15 -9.66
N GLY A 46 -0.25 17.31 -10.48
CA GLY A 46 1.02 17.94 -10.10
C GLY A 46 2.09 16.99 -9.57
N ALA A 47 1.87 15.68 -9.59
CA ALA A 47 2.89 14.71 -9.21
C ALA A 47 3.91 14.50 -10.35
N ARG A 48 5.20 14.38 -9.98
CA ARG A 48 6.21 13.81 -10.88
C ARG A 48 6.07 12.30 -10.92
N VAL A 49 5.59 11.77 -12.03
CA VAL A 49 5.43 10.32 -12.20
C VAL A 49 6.73 9.70 -12.68
N ILE A 50 7.23 8.70 -11.94
CA ILE A 50 8.32 7.81 -12.33
C ILE A 50 7.72 6.44 -12.63
N SER A 51 7.55 6.15 -13.92
CA SER A 51 7.01 4.87 -14.39
C SER A 51 8.13 3.86 -14.60
N LEU A 52 8.28 2.92 -13.65
CA LEU A 52 9.25 1.83 -13.75
C LEU A 52 8.86 0.82 -14.84
N PRO A 53 9.84 0.16 -15.49
CA PRO A 53 9.56 -0.88 -16.47
C PRO A 53 8.79 -2.05 -15.83
N PRO A 54 7.96 -2.78 -16.60
CA PRO A 54 7.26 -3.95 -16.08
C PRO A 54 8.28 -5.05 -15.73
N GLU A 55 7.92 -5.92 -14.78
CA GLU A 55 8.66 -7.15 -14.48
C GLU A 55 7.87 -8.33 -15.07
N PRO A 56 8.29 -8.92 -16.21
CA PRO A 56 7.49 -9.94 -16.91
C PRO A 56 7.21 -11.21 -16.10
N GLU A 57 8.10 -11.54 -15.16
CA GLU A 57 8.00 -12.75 -14.33
C GLU A 57 7.33 -12.50 -12.97
N LEU A 58 6.97 -11.24 -12.65
CA LEU A 58 6.32 -10.85 -11.40
C LEU A 58 4.94 -10.25 -11.72
N PRO A 59 3.87 -11.07 -11.72
CA PRO A 59 2.52 -10.64 -12.08
C PRO A 59 2.03 -9.41 -11.32
N ASP A 60 2.33 -9.35 -10.03
CA ASP A 60 1.85 -8.34 -9.08
C ASP A 60 2.77 -7.12 -8.97
N SER A 61 3.89 -7.08 -9.70
CA SER A 61 4.91 -6.03 -9.57
C SER A 61 4.43 -4.60 -9.80
N MET A 62 3.27 -4.40 -10.44
CA MET A 62 2.67 -3.08 -10.60
C MET A 62 2.15 -2.49 -9.27
N PHE A 63 1.86 -3.33 -8.28
CA PHE A 63 1.40 -2.95 -6.94
C PHE A 63 2.58 -2.54 -6.05
N VAL A 64 3.27 -1.47 -6.45
CA VAL A 64 4.49 -0.96 -5.80
C VAL A 64 4.27 -0.41 -4.39
N GLU A 65 3.03 -0.32 -3.93
CA GLU A 65 2.69 0.06 -2.56
C GLU A 65 3.12 -1.00 -1.54
N ASP A 66 3.02 -2.29 -1.88
CA ASP A 66 3.26 -3.35 -0.90
C ASP A 66 4.73 -3.52 -0.50
N PRO A 67 5.71 -3.47 -1.43
CA PRO A 67 7.09 -3.80 -1.10
C PRO A 67 7.84 -2.70 -0.35
N ALA A 68 7.25 -1.51 -0.15
CA ALA A 68 7.93 -0.40 0.52
C ALA A 68 6.97 0.62 1.17
N ILE A 69 7.39 1.17 2.30
CA ILE A 69 6.79 2.39 2.89
C ILE A 69 7.78 3.54 2.79
N VAL A 70 7.32 4.67 2.25
CA VAL A 70 8.12 5.88 2.09
C VAL A 70 7.62 6.95 3.04
N LEU A 71 8.49 7.38 3.94
CA LEU A 71 8.28 8.49 4.86
C LEU A 71 9.19 9.66 4.48
N ASP A 72 9.05 10.77 5.19
CA ASP A 72 9.83 11.98 4.90
C ASP A 72 11.32 11.74 5.14
N GLU A 73 11.64 10.94 6.17
CA GLU A 73 13.00 10.66 6.62
C GLU A 73 13.63 9.41 5.98
N ILE A 74 12.82 8.38 5.68
CA ILE A 74 13.30 7.04 5.37
C ILE A 74 12.38 6.31 4.40
N ALA A 75 12.92 5.34 3.65
CA ALA A 75 12.13 4.33 2.96
C ALA A 75 12.40 2.96 3.59
N VAL A 76 11.34 2.28 4.02
CA VAL A 76 11.42 0.95 4.62
C VAL A 76 10.98 -0.07 3.58
N ILE A 77 11.89 -0.95 3.19
CA ILE A 77 11.63 -2.04 2.26
C ILE A 77 11.09 -3.24 3.03
N LEU A 78 10.02 -3.82 2.52
CA LEU A 78 9.23 -4.81 3.23
C LEU A 78 9.36 -6.21 2.60
N PRO A 79 9.50 -7.27 3.41
CA PRO A 79 9.51 -8.63 2.93
C PRO A 79 8.07 -9.07 2.67
N MET A 80 7.77 -9.37 1.41
CA MET A 80 6.47 -9.87 1.00
C MET A 80 6.18 -11.23 1.67
N GLY A 81 4.98 -11.35 2.25
CA GLY A 81 4.52 -12.61 2.86
C GLY A 81 4.32 -13.71 1.83
N THR A 82 3.95 -13.34 0.60
CA THR A 82 3.81 -14.25 -0.53
C THR A 82 5.13 -14.43 -1.28
N GLU A 83 5.58 -15.68 -1.42
CA GLU A 83 6.88 -16.01 -2.01
C GLU A 83 7.03 -15.53 -3.47
N SER A 84 5.97 -15.68 -4.28
CA SER A 84 5.93 -15.22 -5.68
C SER A 84 6.19 -13.71 -5.84
N ARG A 85 5.96 -12.93 -4.78
CA ARG A 85 6.08 -11.46 -4.76
C ARG A 85 7.40 -10.96 -4.17
N ARG A 86 8.22 -11.81 -3.55
CA ARG A 86 9.45 -11.38 -2.85
C ARG A 86 10.48 -10.70 -3.77
N GLY A 87 10.43 -10.99 -5.08
CA GLY A 87 11.28 -10.33 -6.08
C GLY A 87 10.94 -8.86 -6.35
N GLU A 88 9.75 -8.38 -5.96
CA GLU A 88 9.25 -7.04 -6.31
C GLU A 88 10.02 -5.91 -5.61
N ALA A 89 10.54 -6.17 -4.41
CA ALA A 89 11.20 -5.17 -3.57
C ALA A 89 12.55 -4.71 -4.12
N ALA A 90 13.29 -5.57 -4.83
CA ALA A 90 14.69 -5.32 -5.16
C ALA A 90 14.87 -4.14 -6.13
N SER A 91 14.15 -4.15 -7.26
CA SER A 91 14.27 -3.07 -8.25
C SER A 91 13.56 -1.79 -7.80
N LEU A 92 12.49 -1.89 -6.99
CA LEU A 92 11.86 -0.74 -6.35
C LEU A 92 12.80 -0.06 -5.35
N GLY A 93 13.45 -0.84 -4.48
CA GLY A 93 14.41 -0.33 -3.50
C GLY A 93 15.58 0.40 -4.16
N LYS A 94 16.08 -0.10 -5.29
CA LYS A 94 17.11 0.58 -6.09
C LYS A 94 16.67 1.95 -6.61
N GLU A 95 15.40 2.13 -6.95
CA GLU A 95 14.88 3.46 -7.31
C GLU A 95 14.75 4.35 -6.07
N LEU A 96 14.19 3.82 -4.98
CA LEU A 96 13.97 4.55 -3.74
C LEU A 96 15.25 5.05 -3.07
N SER A 97 16.36 4.31 -3.19
CA SER A 97 17.67 4.69 -2.62
C SER A 97 18.22 6.01 -3.18
N LYS A 98 17.73 6.47 -4.33
CA LYS A 98 18.06 7.78 -4.90
C LYS A 98 17.44 8.94 -4.12
N TYR A 99 16.39 8.67 -3.33
CA TYR A 99 15.58 9.68 -2.66
C TYR A 99 15.62 9.59 -1.13
N ARG A 100 15.83 8.39 -0.58
CA ARG A 100 15.80 8.12 0.85
C ARG A 100 16.87 7.11 1.23
N LYS A 101 17.33 7.18 2.48
CA LYS A 101 18.03 6.06 3.10
C LYS A 101 17.07 4.88 3.19
N LEU A 102 17.57 3.67 2.92
CA LEU A 102 16.79 2.46 3.03
C LEU A 102 16.97 1.82 4.42
N ALA A 103 15.86 1.33 4.98
CA ALA A 103 15.83 0.34 6.04
C ALA A 103 15.03 -0.89 5.58
N HIS A 104 15.13 -1.97 6.34
CA HIS A 104 14.54 -3.25 5.95
C HIS A 104 13.85 -3.90 7.14
N VAL A 105 12.62 -4.33 6.93
CA VAL A 105 12.03 -5.42 7.73
C VAL A 105 12.58 -6.74 7.18
N SER A 106 12.85 -7.70 8.06
CA SER A 106 13.42 -9.00 7.72
C SER A 106 12.54 -10.13 8.22
N LEU A 107 12.49 -11.22 7.45
CA LEU A 107 11.85 -12.46 7.88
C LEU A 107 12.44 -12.93 9.22
N PRO A 108 11.63 -13.48 10.15
CA PRO A 108 10.24 -13.91 9.96
C PRO A 108 9.18 -12.80 10.10
N GLY A 109 9.58 -11.54 10.27
CA GLY A 109 8.68 -10.40 10.18
C GLY A 109 8.14 -10.25 8.76
N MET A 110 6.82 -10.21 8.62
CA MET A 110 6.13 -9.97 7.34
C MET A 110 5.31 -8.69 7.47
N LEU A 111 5.36 -7.86 6.45
CA LEU A 111 4.60 -6.61 6.36
C LEU A 111 4.38 -6.29 4.89
N GLU A 112 3.17 -5.87 4.52
CA GLU A 112 2.88 -5.33 3.17
C GLU A 112 2.35 -3.90 3.31
N GLY A 113 2.80 -3.01 2.45
CA GLY A 113 2.46 -1.59 2.54
C GLY A 113 0.98 -1.27 2.36
N GLY A 114 0.18 -2.16 1.75
CA GLY A 114 -1.28 -2.10 1.78
C GLY A 114 -1.88 -2.09 3.19
N ASP A 115 -1.18 -2.66 4.18
CA ASP A 115 -1.61 -2.67 5.59
C ASP A 115 -1.24 -1.40 6.37
N VAL A 116 -0.44 -0.50 5.80
CA VAL A 116 0.04 0.69 6.50
C VAL A 116 -0.74 1.93 6.05
N LEU A 117 -1.52 2.48 6.98
CA LEU A 117 -2.25 3.73 6.83
C LEU A 117 -1.56 4.84 7.65
N ARG A 118 -1.11 5.91 6.99
CA ARG A 118 -0.48 7.07 7.63
C ARG A 118 -1.51 8.17 7.89
N ILE A 119 -1.55 8.66 9.13
CA ILE A 119 -2.26 9.88 9.52
C ILE A 119 -1.28 10.75 10.32
N GLY A 120 -0.72 11.77 9.67
CA GLY A 120 0.34 12.59 10.26
C GLY A 120 1.57 11.76 10.64
N ARG A 121 1.84 11.67 11.95
CA ARG A 121 2.94 10.87 12.56
C ARG A 121 2.48 9.51 13.09
N LYS A 122 1.19 9.19 12.99
CA LYS A 122 0.66 7.88 13.37
C LYS A 122 0.60 6.97 12.15
N LEU A 123 1.11 5.76 12.30
CA LEU A 123 1.13 4.70 11.30
C LEU A 123 0.28 3.55 11.84
N PHE A 124 -0.95 3.46 11.35
CA PHE A 124 -1.86 2.37 11.66
C PHE A 124 -1.49 1.18 10.79
N VAL A 125 -1.24 0.02 11.40
CA VAL A 125 -0.73 -1.15 10.71
C VAL A 125 -1.66 -2.34 10.93
N GLY A 126 -2.26 -2.82 9.83
CA GLY A 126 -3.12 -3.98 9.83
C GLY A 126 -2.40 -5.25 10.24
N LEU A 127 -2.97 -6.00 11.19
CA LEU A 127 -2.60 -7.38 11.46
C LEU A 127 -3.44 -8.29 10.55
N THR A 128 -2.78 -8.91 9.57
CA THR A 128 -3.44 -9.68 8.50
C THR A 128 -2.70 -11.00 8.24
N LYS A 129 -3.11 -11.73 7.19
CA LYS A 129 -2.33 -12.86 6.67
C LYS A 129 -1.03 -12.42 5.96
N ARG A 130 -0.91 -11.13 5.63
CA ARG A 130 0.23 -10.54 4.91
C ARG A 130 1.18 -9.81 5.84
N SER A 131 0.67 -9.30 6.96
CA SER A 131 1.41 -8.50 7.94
C SER A 131 1.26 -9.10 9.34
N ASN A 132 2.37 -9.51 9.96
CA ASN A 132 2.39 -10.21 11.25
C ASN A 132 2.97 -9.35 12.39
N ALA A 133 2.80 -9.80 13.64
CA ALA A 133 3.24 -9.06 14.81
C ALA A 133 4.76 -8.76 14.81
N GLU A 134 5.58 -9.67 14.30
CA GLU A 134 7.04 -9.46 14.22
C GLU A 134 7.41 -8.40 13.17
N GLY A 135 6.73 -8.37 12.02
CA GLY A 135 6.93 -7.35 11.00
C GLY A 135 6.51 -5.97 11.50
N ILE A 136 5.39 -5.89 12.22
CA ILE A 136 4.92 -4.65 12.88
C ILE A 136 5.94 -4.17 13.91
N ARG A 137 6.46 -5.07 14.74
CA ARG A 137 7.47 -4.76 15.77
C ARG A 137 8.75 -4.19 15.14
N GLN A 138 9.32 -4.86 14.14
CA GLN A 138 10.50 -4.37 13.44
C GLN A 138 10.24 -3.03 12.74
N PHE A 139 9.07 -2.86 12.13
CA PHE A 139 8.70 -1.61 11.50
C PHE A 139 8.63 -0.46 12.52
N ALA A 140 8.05 -0.71 13.69
CA ALA A 140 8.03 0.24 14.80
C ALA A 140 9.45 0.65 15.23
N ASP A 141 10.34 -0.31 15.48
CA ASP A 141 11.73 -0.04 15.87
C ASP A 141 12.47 0.85 14.84
N ILE A 142 12.14 0.71 13.55
CA ILE A 142 12.75 1.47 12.45
C ILE A 142 12.25 2.92 12.42
N VAL A 143 10.95 3.14 12.66
CA VAL A 143 10.31 4.45 12.44
C VAL A 143 10.17 5.30 13.70
N GLU A 144 10.22 4.69 14.89
CA GLU A 144 10.17 5.39 16.18
C GLU A 144 11.29 6.43 16.35
N PRO A 145 12.56 6.16 15.97
CA PRO A 145 13.62 7.19 16.01
C PRO A 145 13.35 8.40 15.10
N HIS A 146 12.42 8.28 14.16
CA HIS A 146 11.97 9.36 13.27
C HIS A 146 10.67 10.03 13.75
N GLY A 147 10.22 9.72 14.99
CA GLY A 147 9.06 10.33 15.63
C GLY A 147 7.72 9.82 15.11
N HIS A 148 7.69 8.64 14.48
CA HIS A 148 6.42 8.00 14.08
C HIS A 148 5.97 7.00 15.14
N GLU A 149 4.67 7.00 15.44
CA GLU A 149 4.02 6.05 16.34
C GLU A 149 3.36 4.94 15.50
N VAL A 150 3.65 3.68 15.82
CA VAL A 150 3.02 2.52 15.15
C VAL A 150 1.91 1.95 16.03
N ILE A 151 0.71 1.83 15.45
CA ILE A 151 -0.49 1.34 16.14
C ILE A 151 -1.02 0.14 15.37
N SER A 152 -1.06 -1.03 16.02
CA SER A 152 -1.61 -2.24 15.37
C SER A 152 -3.14 -2.20 15.32
N VAL A 153 -3.70 -2.70 14.22
CA VAL A 153 -5.15 -2.73 13.97
C VAL A 153 -5.55 -4.14 13.56
N ALA A 154 -6.53 -4.74 14.26
CA ALA A 154 -7.08 -6.02 13.83
C ALA A 154 -7.91 -5.82 12.55
N VAL A 155 -7.68 -6.66 11.54
CA VAL A 155 -8.35 -6.58 10.24
C VAL A 155 -9.04 -7.90 9.93
N SER A 156 -10.25 -7.84 9.38
CA SER A 156 -11.06 -9.00 9.03
C SER A 156 -11.85 -8.76 7.75
N GLY A 157 -12.14 -9.80 6.96
CA GLY A 157 -13.00 -9.67 5.78
C GLY A 157 -12.37 -9.00 4.54
N CYS A 158 -11.13 -8.51 4.60
CA CYS A 158 -10.41 -7.96 3.46
C CYS A 158 -8.92 -8.33 3.44
N LEU A 159 -8.24 -8.03 2.33
CA LEU A 159 -6.84 -8.41 2.12
C LEU A 159 -5.87 -7.59 2.99
N HIS A 160 -6.05 -6.26 2.99
CA HIS A 160 -5.23 -5.33 3.76
C HIS A 160 -6.08 -4.28 4.45
N LEU A 161 -5.52 -3.57 5.45
CA LEU A 161 -6.17 -2.44 6.12
C LEU A 161 -6.68 -1.38 5.12
N LYS A 162 -5.86 -0.99 4.13
CA LYS A 162 -6.29 0.00 3.11
C LYS A 162 -7.29 -0.51 2.09
N SER A 163 -7.64 -1.80 2.13
CA SER A 163 -8.84 -2.28 1.43
C SER A 163 -10.13 -1.80 2.10
N ALA A 164 -10.07 -1.52 3.40
CA ALA A 164 -11.22 -1.15 4.23
C ALA A 164 -11.22 0.31 4.67
N VAL A 165 -10.06 0.99 4.72
CA VAL A 165 -10.00 2.38 5.17
C VAL A 165 -8.84 3.17 4.54
N THR A 166 -9.12 4.38 4.08
CA THR A 166 -8.09 5.33 3.64
C THR A 166 -8.32 6.72 4.23
N CYS A 167 -7.23 7.45 4.44
CA CYS A 167 -7.26 8.83 4.90
C CYS A 167 -7.34 9.74 3.66
N ILE A 168 -8.43 10.50 3.56
CA ILE A 168 -8.76 11.29 2.36
C ILE A 168 -8.65 12.80 2.57
N ALA A 169 -8.62 13.27 3.81
CA ALA A 169 -8.31 14.64 4.21
C ALA A 169 -7.82 14.65 5.66
N GLU A 170 -7.48 15.82 6.20
CA GLU A 170 -7.09 15.95 7.61
C GLU A 170 -8.16 15.34 8.54
N ASN A 171 -7.80 14.26 9.23
CA ASN A 171 -8.65 13.46 10.10
C ASN A 171 -9.90 12.83 9.47
N ALA A 172 -10.10 12.90 8.14
CA ALA A 172 -11.25 12.30 7.46
C ALA A 172 -10.91 10.94 6.84
N LEU A 173 -11.66 9.91 7.22
CA LEU A 173 -11.47 8.52 6.80
C LEU A 173 -12.63 8.03 5.94
N LEU A 174 -12.33 7.61 4.72
CA LEU A 174 -13.24 6.84 3.88
C LEU A 174 -13.14 5.36 4.29
N ALA A 175 -14.23 4.76 4.74
CA ALA A 175 -14.15 3.45 5.38
C ALA A 175 -15.34 2.51 5.11
N ASN A 176 -15.01 1.21 5.05
CA ASN A 176 -15.90 0.11 5.36
C ASN A 176 -15.57 -0.40 6.78
N ARG A 177 -16.27 0.14 7.78
CA ARG A 177 -16.00 -0.11 9.21
C ARG A 177 -16.29 -1.54 9.67
N ALA A 178 -16.93 -2.37 8.85
CA ALA A 178 -17.19 -3.77 9.21
C ALA A 178 -15.94 -4.67 9.11
N TRP A 179 -14.84 -4.17 8.53
CA TRP A 179 -13.67 -4.98 8.16
C TRP A 179 -12.42 -4.75 9.02
N PHE A 180 -12.49 -3.92 10.06
CA PHE A 180 -11.36 -3.67 10.95
C PHE A 180 -11.80 -3.14 12.31
N ASP A 181 -10.91 -3.21 13.29
CA ASP A 181 -11.13 -2.58 14.59
C ASP A 181 -11.01 -1.05 14.47
N THR A 182 -12.12 -0.34 14.67
CA THR A 182 -12.18 1.11 14.60
C THR A 182 -11.71 1.81 15.89
N ALA A 183 -11.58 1.08 17.01
CA ALA A 183 -11.24 1.66 18.31
C ALA A 183 -9.93 2.48 18.32
N PRO A 184 -8.88 2.12 17.57
CA PRO A 184 -7.64 2.91 17.50
C PRO A 184 -7.80 4.29 16.84
N PHE A 185 -8.85 4.52 16.04
CA PHE A 185 -9.05 5.72 15.23
C PHE A 185 -9.85 6.81 15.96
N THR A 186 -9.49 7.07 17.21
CA THR A 186 -10.18 8.10 18.02
C THR A 186 -9.95 9.49 17.43
N GLY A 187 -11.02 10.30 17.38
CA GLY A 187 -10.97 11.68 16.87
C GLY A 187 -10.94 11.83 15.35
N CYS A 188 -11.11 10.74 14.59
CA CYS A 188 -11.28 10.80 13.14
C CYS A 188 -12.76 10.96 12.74
N ASP A 189 -12.99 11.71 11.68
CA ASP A 189 -14.29 11.83 11.00
C ASP A 189 -14.46 10.69 10.00
N TRP A 190 -15.67 10.13 9.94
CA TRP A 190 -15.97 8.98 9.10
C TRP A 190 -16.82 9.36 7.90
N ILE A 191 -16.40 8.87 6.72
CA ILE A 191 -17.21 8.79 5.52
C ILE A 191 -17.38 7.31 5.21
N ASP A 192 -18.57 6.77 5.50
CA ASP A 192 -18.86 5.38 5.19
C ASP A 192 -19.05 5.18 3.68
N VAL A 193 -18.49 4.10 3.15
CA VAL A 193 -18.84 3.64 1.81
C VAL A 193 -20.28 3.15 1.78
N ASP A 194 -20.92 3.28 0.62
CA ASP A 194 -22.24 2.69 0.42
C ASP A 194 -22.16 1.15 0.58
N PRO A 195 -23.10 0.50 1.29
CA PRO A 195 -23.11 -0.95 1.45
C PRO A 195 -23.14 -1.74 0.13
N SER A 196 -23.59 -1.13 -0.97
CA SER A 196 -23.56 -1.73 -2.32
C SER A 196 -22.17 -1.71 -2.97
N GLU A 197 -21.23 -0.91 -2.44
CA GLU A 197 -19.87 -0.75 -2.93
C GLU A 197 -18.83 -1.02 -1.81
N PRO A 198 -18.82 -2.22 -1.18
CA PRO A 198 -18.04 -2.46 0.03
C PRO A 198 -16.52 -2.34 -0.15
N HIS A 199 -16.02 -2.34 -1.39
CA HIS A 199 -14.60 -2.18 -1.74
C HIS A 199 -14.23 -0.74 -2.14
N ALA A 200 -15.15 0.23 -2.07
CA ALA A 200 -14.91 1.62 -2.48
C ALA A 200 -14.06 2.42 -1.47
N ALA A 201 -13.58 1.80 -0.39
CA ALA A 201 -12.87 2.48 0.68
C ALA A 201 -11.37 2.75 0.38
N ASN A 202 -10.85 2.19 -0.72
CA ASN A 202 -9.49 2.46 -1.18
C ASN A 202 -9.47 3.66 -2.13
N ALA A 203 -9.04 4.80 -1.59
CA ALA A 203 -8.82 6.03 -2.33
C ALA A 203 -7.41 6.58 -2.07
N LEU A 204 -6.92 7.42 -2.98
CA LEU A 204 -5.64 8.11 -2.85
C LEU A 204 -5.88 9.62 -2.78
N ALA A 205 -5.59 10.22 -1.63
CA ALA A 205 -5.50 11.67 -1.49
C ALA A 205 -4.17 12.19 -2.06
N LEU A 206 -4.24 13.32 -2.77
CA LEU A 206 -3.08 13.99 -3.36
C LEU A 206 -3.15 15.47 -3.03
N GLY A 207 -2.07 16.01 -2.45
CA GLY A 207 -1.92 17.45 -2.22
C GLY A 207 -2.10 17.92 -0.78
N GLY A 208 -2.57 17.05 0.13
CA GLY A 208 -2.86 17.43 1.52
C GLY A 208 -4.18 18.16 1.62
#